data_AF-A0A9P1DBS8-F1
#
_entry.id   AF-A0A9P1DBS8-F1
#
_cell.length_a   1.000
_cell.length_b   1.000
_cell.length_c   1.000
_cell.angle_alpha   90.00
_cell.angle_beta   90.00
_cell.angle_gamma   90.00
#
_symmetry.space_group_name_H-M   'P 1'
#
loop_
_entity.id
_entity.type
_entity.pdbx_description
1 polymer ?
#
loop_
_entity_poly.entity_id
_entity_poly.type
_entity_poly.pdbx_seq_one_letter_code
_entity_poly.pdbx_strand_id
1 'polypeptide(L)'
;MGSVGLLLIYHIFDIIRERIAHMDDGEKDEYEEKWDEETEEAENDVAGLSMSFLTVQAMRFAISGILPNQEGLEPWGAAISHTPHQCHLLMGCGFIFFLLSMAVLNSERIVETPERLERVIEILNNYLTFGLSWCLFYGVRWRISATHFTHENALLMVAIALFLSAVSFLFIFVLDKVEDNHLFGEDAEIAEGATEKIITGLGILIGFSWEQSFDTAVDVVAEGLRHLAPPTFSKMVMSICLVMIVFPAWRFYILPTEREISEETTEEGAEKARLKEYARQHFELFVHHATDENDLDRAHLLMKRHRRAAHGLKHPGSHLPQLKHLMVTSGGIMEVDAPEEHRSDKGEKKKKKNAGHKKDLSVSLLG
;
A
#
# COMPACT_ATOMS: atom_id res chain seq x y z
N MET A 1 4.88 -27.87 17.70
CA MET A 1 5.90 -27.22 18.55
C MET A 1 6.22 -25.81 18.08
N GLY A 2 6.36 -25.55 16.77
CA GLY A 2 6.61 -24.19 16.24
C GLY A 2 5.52 -23.15 16.54
N SER A 3 4.23 -23.49 16.38
CA SER A 3 3.11 -22.56 16.60
C SER A 3 2.97 -22.09 18.05
N VAL A 4 3.17 -22.98 19.03
CA VAL A 4 3.15 -22.62 20.46
C VAL A 4 4.37 -21.75 20.83
N GLY A 5 5.52 -22.00 20.21
CA GLY A 5 6.71 -21.15 20.37
C GLY A 5 6.50 -19.75 19.81
N LEU A 6 5.86 -19.63 18.64
CA LEU A 6 5.50 -18.34 18.04
C LEU A 6 4.55 -17.53 18.94
N LEU A 7 3.47 -18.14 19.42
CA LEU A 7 2.52 -17.47 20.32
C LEU A 7 3.18 -17.00 21.63
N LEU A 8 4.13 -17.77 22.18
CA LEU A 8 4.90 -17.37 23.36
C LEU A 8 5.82 -16.18 23.06
N ILE A 9 6.48 -16.20 21.90
CA ILE A 9 7.35 -15.12 21.45
C ILE A 9 6.55 -13.84 21.26
N TYR A 10 5.38 -13.91 20.62
CA TYR A 10 4.50 -12.74 20.44
C TYR A 10 4.06 -12.16 21.77
N HIS A 11 3.63 -13.00 22.71
CA HIS A 11 3.24 -12.50 24.03
C HIS A 11 4.39 -11.79 24.77
N ILE A 12 5.63 -12.28 24.60
CA ILE A 12 6.81 -11.62 25.16
C ILE A 12 7.06 -10.28 24.48
N PHE A 13 6.94 -10.22 23.14
CA PHE A 13 7.14 -8.99 22.39
C PHE A 13 6.06 -7.95 22.70
N ASP A 14 4.79 -8.32 22.80
CA ASP A 14 3.71 -7.41 23.23
C ASP A 14 4.03 -6.76 24.58
N ILE A 15 4.47 -7.56 25.57
CA ILE A 15 4.87 -7.03 26.88
C ILE A 15 6.06 -6.07 26.77
N ILE A 16 7.01 -6.37 25.88
CA ILE A 16 8.18 -5.51 25.66
C ILE A 16 7.75 -4.20 25.00
N ARG A 17 6.89 -4.25 23.97
CA ARG A 17 6.37 -3.08 23.24
C ARG A 17 5.59 -2.16 24.16
N GLU A 18 4.63 -2.70 24.89
CA GLU A 18 3.83 -1.96 25.88
C GLU A 18 4.72 -1.26 26.92
N ARG A 19 5.76 -1.95 27.38
CA ARG A 19 6.69 -1.39 28.37
C ARG A 19 7.59 -0.30 27.80
N ILE A 20 8.00 -0.42 26.53
CA ILE A 20 8.82 0.59 25.86
C ILE A 20 7.99 1.83 25.59
N ALA A 21 6.76 1.66 25.12
CA ALA A 21 5.84 2.77 24.85
C ALA A 21 5.58 3.62 26.11
N HIS A 22 5.38 3.00 27.28
CA HIS A 22 5.16 3.76 28.52
C HIS A 22 6.44 4.22 29.24
N MET A 23 7.62 4.11 28.63
CA MET A 23 8.88 4.31 29.35
C MET A 23 9.27 5.78 29.55
N ASP A 24 8.80 6.70 28.70
CA ASP A 24 9.24 8.10 28.72
C ASP A 24 8.35 8.99 29.61
N ASP A 25 7.04 9.04 29.35
CA ASP A 25 6.08 9.86 30.10
C ASP A 25 4.96 9.07 30.79
N GLY A 26 4.88 7.75 30.56
CA GLY A 26 3.85 6.87 31.12
C GLY A 26 2.50 6.97 30.41
N GLU A 27 2.39 7.75 29.35
CA GLU A 27 1.27 7.73 28.40
C GLU A 27 1.73 7.05 27.10
N LYS A 28 0.85 6.95 26.10
CA LYS A 28 1.19 6.47 24.75
C LYS A 28 0.88 7.64 23.82
N ASP A 29 1.89 8.21 23.17
CA ASP A 29 1.67 9.26 22.17
C ASP A 29 1.30 8.70 20.78
N GLU A 30 0.92 9.58 19.84
CA GLU A 30 0.53 9.19 18.47
C GLU A 30 1.66 8.43 17.73
N TYR A 31 2.93 8.75 18.01
CA TYR A 31 4.06 8.07 17.39
C TYR A 31 4.31 6.69 17.99
N GLU A 32 4.08 6.53 19.29
CA GLU A 32 4.20 5.27 20.01
C GLU A 32 3.06 4.31 19.64
N GLU A 33 1.83 4.82 19.48
CA GLU A 33 0.69 4.05 18.98
C GLU A 33 0.96 3.56 17.56
N LYS A 34 1.39 4.46 16.66
CA LYS A 34 1.77 4.08 15.29
C LYS A 34 2.95 3.09 15.26
N TRP A 35 3.95 3.27 16.12
CA TRP A 35 5.05 2.32 16.21
C TRP A 35 4.57 0.93 16.64
N ASP A 36 3.64 0.87 17.59
CA ASP A 36 3.06 -0.38 18.08
C ASP A 36 2.27 -1.09 16.99
N GLU A 37 1.38 -0.37 16.29
CA GLU A 37 0.58 -0.90 15.17
C GLU A 37 1.46 -1.48 14.05
N GLU A 38 2.41 -0.69 13.54
CA GLU A 38 3.31 -1.10 12.44
C GLU A 38 4.21 -2.27 12.84
N THR A 39 4.62 -2.32 14.13
CA THR A 39 5.41 -3.45 14.63
C THR A 39 4.56 -4.71 14.73
N GLU A 40 3.31 -4.61 15.16
CA GLU A 40 2.38 -5.74 15.23
C GLU A 40 2.11 -6.33 13.84
N GLU A 41 1.83 -5.47 12.86
CA GLU A 41 1.60 -5.88 11.48
C GLU A 41 2.83 -6.59 10.92
N ALA A 42 4.02 -6.03 11.11
CA ALA A 42 5.28 -6.66 10.70
C ALA A 42 5.51 -8.01 11.37
N GLU A 43 5.15 -8.16 12.65
CA GLU A 43 5.22 -9.43 13.38
C GLU A 43 4.28 -10.48 12.77
N ASN A 44 3.04 -10.08 12.44
CA ASN A 44 2.02 -10.95 11.84
C ASN A 44 2.42 -11.39 10.42
N ASP A 45 3.01 -10.49 9.64
CA ASP A 45 3.56 -10.75 8.31
C ASP A 45 4.73 -11.74 8.37
N VAL A 46 5.70 -11.51 9.25
CA VAL A 46 6.85 -12.43 9.44
C VAL A 46 6.37 -13.82 9.87
N ALA A 47 5.33 -13.88 10.72
CA ALA A 47 4.66 -15.13 11.10
C ALA A 47 4.17 -15.90 9.87
N GLY A 48 3.30 -15.24 9.10
CA GLY A 48 2.66 -15.82 7.93
C GLY A 48 3.71 -16.24 6.91
N LEU A 49 4.69 -15.38 6.64
CA LEU A 49 5.70 -15.58 5.61
C LEU A 49 6.61 -16.76 5.95
N SER A 50 7.08 -16.83 7.20
CA SER A 50 7.98 -17.90 7.65
C SER A 50 7.28 -19.26 7.69
N MET A 51 6.05 -19.30 8.23
CA MET A 51 5.27 -20.54 8.32
C MET A 51 4.88 -21.05 6.94
N SER A 52 4.39 -20.17 6.06
CA SER A 52 3.96 -20.54 4.72
C SER A 52 5.14 -21.02 3.86
N PHE A 53 6.29 -20.35 3.95
CA PHE A 53 7.50 -20.74 3.25
C PHE A 53 7.91 -22.17 3.64
N LEU A 54 8.03 -22.46 4.93
CA LEU A 54 8.41 -23.79 5.41
C LEU A 54 7.38 -24.87 5.02
N THR A 55 6.08 -24.57 5.09
CA THR A 55 5.05 -25.48 4.60
C THR A 55 5.24 -25.77 3.12
N VAL A 56 5.44 -24.74 2.29
CA VAL A 56 5.60 -24.94 0.85
C VAL A 56 6.92 -25.67 0.53
N GLN A 57 8.00 -25.47 1.29
CA GLN A 57 9.20 -26.31 1.14
C GLN A 57 8.94 -27.78 1.46
N ALA A 58 8.19 -28.07 2.53
CA ALA A 58 7.80 -29.43 2.88
C ALA A 58 6.91 -30.05 1.78
N MET A 59 5.98 -29.28 1.21
CA MET A 59 5.12 -29.73 0.11
C MET A 59 5.93 -29.99 -1.16
N ARG A 60 6.87 -29.10 -1.51
CA ARG A 60 7.78 -29.29 -2.65
C ARG A 60 8.62 -30.54 -2.49
N PHE A 61 9.14 -30.80 -1.30
CA PHE A 61 9.86 -32.04 -0.99
C PHE A 61 8.95 -33.26 -1.14
N ALA A 62 7.71 -33.20 -0.65
CA ALA A 62 6.75 -34.29 -0.79
C ALA A 62 6.37 -34.59 -2.25
N ILE A 63 6.31 -33.56 -3.11
CA ILE A 63 5.92 -33.67 -4.53
C ILE A 63 7.10 -34.13 -5.40
N SER A 64 8.30 -33.58 -5.16
CA SER A 64 9.46 -33.76 -6.04
C SER A 64 10.46 -34.79 -5.51
N GLY A 65 10.47 -35.06 -4.21
CA GLY A 65 11.50 -35.83 -3.52
C GLY A 65 12.83 -35.07 -3.35
N ILE A 66 12.93 -33.83 -3.80
CA ILE A 66 14.12 -33.00 -3.73
C ILE A 66 13.92 -31.95 -2.64
N LEU A 67 14.82 -31.91 -1.66
CA LEU A 67 14.76 -30.94 -0.58
C LEU A 67 15.44 -29.64 -1.05
N PRO A 68 14.73 -28.51 -1.09
CA PRO A 68 15.34 -27.22 -1.41
C PRO A 68 16.33 -26.78 -0.33
N ASN A 69 17.27 -25.90 -0.68
CA ASN A 69 18.17 -25.27 0.29
C ASN A 69 17.43 -24.25 1.18
N GLN A 70 18.16 -23.58 2.06
CA GLN A 70 17.62 -22.55 2.96
C GLN A 70 16.93 -21.36 2.24
N GLU A 71 17.33 -21.05 1.01
CA GLU A 71 16.72 -20.02 0.16
C GLU A 71 15.56 -20.57 -0.69
N GLY A 72 15.25 -21.85 -0.58
CA GLY A 72 14.25 -22.52 -1.40
C GLY A 72 14.71 -22.86 -2.82
N LEU A 73 16.01 -22.78 -3.10
CA LEU A 73 16.60 -23.17 -4.37
C LEU A 73 16.90 -24.67 -4.42
N GLU A 74 16.63 -25.27 -5.57
CA GLU A 74 17.01 -26.65 -5.86
C GLU A 74 18.29 -26.68 -6.70
N PRO A 75 19.10 -27.74 -6.61
CA PRO A 75 20.22 -27.93 -7.52
C PRO A 75 19.74 -27.85 -8.97
N TRP A 76 20.54 -27.19 -9.83
CA TRP A 76 20.13 -26.89 -11.21
C TRP A 76 19.60 -28.11 -11.99
N GLY A 77 20.29 -29.26 -11.89
CA GLY A 77 19.88 -30.49 -12.57
C GLY A 77 18.51 -31.03 -12.11
N ALA A 78 18.15 -30.79 -10.85
CA ALA A 78 16.83 -31.12 -10.32
C ALA A 78 15.78 -30.10 -10.78
N ALA A 79 16.09 -28.81 -10.70
CA ALA A 79 15.18 -27.71 -11.04
C ALA A 79 14.66 -27.76 -12.50
N ILE A 80 15.46 -28.26 -13.44
CA ILE A 80 15.08 -28.42 -14.85
C ILE A 80 14.37 -29.74 -15.15
N SER A 81 14.32 -30.67 -14.20
CA SER A 81 13.84 -32.04 -14.40
C SER A 81 12.39 -32.28 -13.97
N HIS A 82 11.74 -31.27 -13.40
CA HIS A 82 10.38 -31.42 -12.89
C HIS A 82 9.38 -31.70 -14.00
N THR A 83 8.52 -32.67 -13.74
CA THR A 83 7.47 -33.04 -14.69
C THR A 83 6.34 -32.00 -14.69
N PRO A 84 5.61 -31.85 -15.81
CA PRO A 84 4.40 -31.05 -15.87
C PRO A 84 3.39 -31.36 -14.77
N HIS A 85 3.28 -32.63 -14.39
CA HIS A 85 2.39 -33.07 -13.33
C HIS A 85 2.77 -32.48 -11.96
N GLN A 86 4.05 -32.53 -11.59
CA GLN A 86 4.54 -31.94 -10.33
C GLN A 86 4.29 -30.44 -10.28
N CYS A 87 4.49 -29.74 -11.40
CA CYS A 87 4.23 -28.30 -11.51
C CYS A 87 2.75 -27.97 -11.28
N HIS A 88 1.84 -28.66 -11.97
CA HIS A 88 0.41 -28.43 -11.80
C HIS A 88 -0.09 -28.84 -10.41
N LEU A 89 0.47 -29.89 -9.81
CA LEU A 89 0.12 -30.31 -8.46
C LEU A 89 0.46 -29.22 -7.44
N LEU A 90 1.64 -28.62 -7.55
CA LEU A 90 2.04 -27.50 -6.68
C LEU A 90 1.17 -26.26 -6.88
N MET A 91 0.87 -25.89 -8.14
CA MET A 91 -0.06 -24.79 -8.43
C MET A 91 -1.48 -25.08 -7.90
N GLY A 92 -1.93 -26.34 -7.99
CA GLY A 92 -3.21 -26.79 -7.46
C GLY A 92 -3.27 -26.69 -5.94
N CYS A 93 -2.18 -26.98 -5.24
CA CYS A 93 -2.06 -26.70 -3.81
C CYS A 93 -2.19 -25.20 -3.50
N GLY A 94 -1.59 -24.33 -4.33
CA GLY A 94 -1.81 -22.88 -4.25
C GLY A 94 -3.28 -22.49 -4.35
N PHE A 95 -4.03 -23.11 -5.27
CA PHE A 95 -5.46 -22.87 -5.38
C PHE A 95 -6.24 -23.28 -4.13
N ILE A 96 -5.82 -24.35 -3.43
CA ILE A 96 -6.42 -24.72 -2.13
C ILE A 96 -6.13 -23.63 -1.08
N PHE A 97 -4.91 -23.11 -1.01
CA PHE A 97 -4.57 -21.98 -0.14
C PHE A 97 -5.47 -20.76 -0.41
N PHE A 98 -5.68 -20.42 -1.69
CA PHE A 98 -6.59 -19.36 -2.09
C PHE A 98 -8.02 -19.59 -1.59
N LEU A 99 -8.61 -20.78 -1.82
CA LEU A 99 -9.96 -21.08 -1.36
C LEU A 99 -10.09 -21.01 0.17
N LEU A 100 -9.06 -21.44 0.90
CA LEU A 100 -9.03 -21.35 2.36
C LEU A 100 -8.92 -19.89 2.82
N SER A 101 -8.12 -19.06 2.16
CA SER A 101 -8.01 -17.62 2.49
C SER A 101 -9.36 -16.93 2.29
N MET A 102 -10.06 -17.21 1.18
CA MET A 102 -11.42 -16.71 0.93
C MET A 102 -12.42 -17.16 2.01
N ALA A 103 -12.31 -18.41 2.47
CA ALA A 103 -13.17 -18.93 3.53
C ALA A 103 -12.90 -18.24 4.88
N VAL A 104 -11.64 -17.92 5.17
CA VAL A 104 -11.22 -17.21 6.37
C VAL A 104 -11.74 -15.77 6.36
N LEU A 105 -11.53 -15.03 5.28
CA LEU A 105 -12.06 -13.66 5.11
C LEU A 105 -13.57 -13.59 5.28
N ASN A 106 -14.30 -14.56 4.70
CA ASN A 106 -15.75 -14.62 4.87
C ASN A 106 -16.17 -14.94 6.32
N SER A 107 -15.34 -15.67 7.06
CA SER A 107 -15.64 -16.01 8.46
C SER A 107 -15.49 -14.82 9.42
N GLU A 108 -14.54 -13.92 9.17
CA GLU A 108 -14.35 -12.67 9.93
C GLU A 108 -15.59 -11.77 9.83
N ARG A 109 -16.25 -11.74 8.67
CA ARG A 109 -17.47 -10.93 8.48
C ARG A 109 -18.65 -11.41 9.32
N ILE A 110 -18.78 -12.72 9.52
CA ILE A 110 -19.99 -13.32 10.10
C ILE A 110 -19.91 -13.39 11.62
N VAL A 111 -18.70 -13.46 12.17
CA VAL A 111 -18.47 -13.77 13.59
C VAL A 111 -17.74 -12.61 14.25
N GLU A 112 -18.38 -11.95 15.22
CA GLU A 112 -17.66 -11.08 16.16
C GLU A 112 -16.65 -11.94 16.92
N THR A 113 -15.37 -11.73 16.63
CA THR A 113 -14.28 -12.47 17.26
C THR A 113 -13.62 -11.64 18.35
N PRO A 114 -13.19 -12.25 19.47
CA PRO A 114 -12.40 -11.55 20.48
C PRO A 114 -11.02 -11.18 19.91
N GLU A 115 -10.44 -10.06 20.35
CA GLU A 115 -9.15 -9.49 19.86
C GLU A 115 -8.03 -10.54 19.67
N ARG A 116 -7.88 -11.48 20.62
CA ARG A 116 -6.84 -12.53 20.51
C ARG A 116 -7.06 -13.48 19.33
N LEU A 117 -8.30 -13.70 18.94
CA LEU A 117 -8.65 -14.56 17.83
C LEU A 117 -8.51 -13.81 16.51
N GLU A 118 -8.80 -12.51 16.47
CA GLU A 118 -8.58 -11.62 15.32
C GLU A 118 -7.13 -11.70 14.82
N ARG A 119 -6.14 -11.46 15.71
CA ARG A 119 -4.72 -11.61 15.38
C ARG A 119 -4.35 -12.99 14.82
N VAL A 120 -4.93 -14.06 15.39
CA VAL A 120 -4.68 -15.43 14.89
C VAL A 120 -5.27 -15.63 13.50
N ILE A 121 -6.43 -15.05 13.22
CA ILE A 121 -7.07 -15.14 11.91
C ILE A 121 -6.28 -14.32 10.88
N GLU A 122 -5.79 -13.13 11.22
CA GLU A 122 -4.90 -12.35 10.37
C GLU A 122 -3.63 -13.12 10.00
N ILE A 123 -2.94 -13.69 11.00
CA ILE A 123 -1.75 -14.52 10.78
C ILE A 123 -2.09 -15.72 9.90
N LEU A 124 -3.25 -16.35 10.11
CA LEU A 124 -3.71 -17.47 9.29
C LEU A 124 -3.98 -17.02 7.85
N ASN A 125 -4.59 -15.85 7.65
CA ASN A 125 -4.88 -15.32 6.32
C ASN A 125 -3.57 -14.95 5.59
N ASN A 126 -2.63 -14.29 6.27
CA ASN A 126 -1.29 -14.02 5.76
C ASN A 126 -0.56 -15.32 5.38
N TYR A 127 -0.61 -16.33 6.25
CA TYR A 127 -0.07 -17.66 5.97
C TYR A 127 -0.66 -18.30 4.70
N LEU A 128 -1.98 -18.23 4.52
CA LEU A 128 -2.66 -18.80 3.35
C LEU A 128 -2.33 -18.01 2.08
N THR A 129 -2.35 -16.67 2.15
CA THR A 129 -2.02 -15.76 1.06
C THR A 129 -0.58 -15.94 0.59
N PHE A 130 0.39 -15.97 1.50
CA PHE A 130 1.78 -16.25 1.14
C PHE A 130 1.99 -17.70 0.68
N GLY A 131 1.24 -18.67 1.22
CA GLY A 131 1.22 -20.04 0.73
C GLY A 131 0.83 -20.14 -0.75
N LEU A 132 -0.22 -19.41 -1.15
CA LEU A 132 -0.60 -19.24 -2.56
C LEU A 132 0.56 -18.65 -3.37
N SER A 133 1.13 -17.53 -2.92
CA SER A 133 2.24 -16.85 -3.60
C SER A 133 3.43 -17.78 -3.81
N TRP A 134 3.84 -18.54 -2.78
CA TRP A 134 4.96 -19.49 -2.88
C TRP A 134 4.66 -20.65 -3.84
N CYS A 135 3.44 -21.20 -3.81
CA CYS A 135 3.03 -22.24 -4.76
C CYS A 135 3.06 -21.74 -6.21
N LEU A 136 2.59 -20.51 -6.46
CA LEU A 136 2.68 -19.88 -7.78
C LEU A 136 4.12 -19.60 -8.18
N PHE A 137 4.95 -19.06 -7.27
CA PHE A 137 6.37 -18.78 -7.49
C PHE A 137 7.11 -20.00 -8.00
N TYR A 138 7.13 -21.06 -7.17
CA TYR A 138 7.91 -22.25 -7.43
C TYR A 138 7.28 -23.08 -8.55
N GLY A 139 5.95 -23.04 -8.69
CA GLY A 139 5.25 -23.64 -9.83
C GLY A 139 5.68 -23.03 -11.16
N VAL A 140 5.65 -21.70 -11.28
CA VAL A 140 6.09 -20.97 -12.47
C VAL A 140 7.58 -21.19 -12.71
N ARG A 141 8.40 -21.14 -11.64
CA ARG A 141 9.83 -21.42 -11.71
C ARG A 141 10.12 -22.79 -12.29
N TRP A 142 9.51 -23.85 -11.75
CA TRP A 142 9.65 -25.22 -12.26
C TRP A 142 9.21 -25.31 -13.73
N ARG A 143 8.11 -24.64 -14.09
CA ARG A 143 7.62 -24.61 -15.47
C ARG A 143 8.58 -23.98 -16.46
N ILE A 144 9.10 -22.80 -16.13
CA ILE A 144 10.02 -22.08 -17.01
C ILE A 144 11.35 -22.83 -17.07
N SER A 145 11.84 -23.35 -15.95
CA SER A 145 13.10 -24.13 -15.89
C SER A 145 13.04 -25.38 -16.78
N ALA A 146 11.90 -26.06 -16.83
CA ALA A 146 11.68 -27.24 -17.68
C ALA A 146 11.67 -26.94 -19.19
N THR A 147 11.56 -25.68 -19.62
CA THR A 147 11.64 -25.31 -21.04
C THR A 147 13.07 -25.33 -21.58
N HIS A 148 14.08 -25.43 -20.70
CA HIS A 148 15.50 -25.34 -21.05
C HIS A 148 15.86 -24.06 -21.85
N PHE A 149 15.16 -22.95 -21.56
CA PHE A 149 15.37 -21.66 -22.24
C PHE A 149 16.83 -21.18 -22.23
N THR A 150 17.55 -21.42 -21.15
CA THR A 150 18.98 -21.12 -21.01
C THR A 150 19.67 -22.14 -20.12
N HIS A 151 20.98 -22.31 -20.31
CA HIS A 151 21.84 -23.11 -19.41
C HIS A 151 22.50 -22.26 -18.31
N GLU A 152 22.38 -20.94 -18.39
CA GLU A 152 22.94 -19.99 -17.43
C GLU A 152 21.95 -19.69 -16.31
N ASN A 153 22.28 -20.10 -15.08
CA ASN A 153 21.40 -19.94 -13.91
C ASN A 153 21.01 -18.48 -13.69
N ALA A 154 21.97 -17.56 -13.70
CA ALA A 154 21.72 -16.13 -13.45
C ALA A 154 20.74 -15.53 -14.47
N LEU A 155 20.87 -15.89 -15.75
CA LEU A 155 19.97 -15.40 -16.80
C LEU A 155 18.55 -15.95 -16.60
N LEU A 156 18.42 -17.23 -16.19
CA LEU A 156 17.12 -17.81 -15.90
C LEU A 156 16.43 -17.11 -14.73
N MET A 157 17.16 -16.82 -13.65
CA MET A 157 16.61 -16.13 -12.47
C MET A 157 16.03 -14.76 -12.86
N VAL A 158 16.80 -13.97 -13.60
CA VAL A 158 16.38 -12.64 -14.08
C VAL A 158 15.18 -12.76 -15.03
N ALA A 159 15.18 -13.74 -15.94
CA ALA A 159 14.05 -13.96 -16.85
C ALA A 159 12.77 -14.33 -16.09
N ILE A 160 12.87 -15.15 -15.03
CA ILE A 160 11.75 -15.51 -14.17
C ILE A 160 11.27 -14.28 -13.37
N ALA A 161 12.17 -13.48 -12.81
CA ALA A 161 11.80 -12.27 -12.07
C ALA A 161 11.08 -11.25 -12.97
N LEU A 162 11.57 -11.03 -14.19
CA LEU A 162 10.92 -10.18 -15.19
C LEU A 162 9.55 -10.73 -15.62
N PHE A 163 9.45 -12.03 -15.88
CA PHE A 163 8.20 -12.67 -16.26
C PHE A 163 7.16 -12.58 -15.14
N LEU A 164 7.54 -12.91 -13.90
CA LEU A 164 6.66 -12.80 -12.74
C LEU A 164 6.23 -11.36 -12.51
N SER A 165 7.14 -10.39 -12.62
CA SER A 165 6.79 -8.97 -12.53
C SER A 165 5.73 -8.60 -13.57
N ALA A 166 5.93 -8.97 -14.85
CA ALA A 166 4.98 -8.66 -15.91
C ALA A 166 3.60 -9.31 -15.69
N VAL A 167 3.56 -10.58 -15.29
CA VAL A 167 2.30 -11.30 -15.01
C VAL A 167 1.61 -10.73 -13.78
N SER A 168 2.34 -10.47 -12.69
CA SER A 168 1.81 -9.87 -11.47
C SER A 168 1.26 -8.48 -11.73
N PHE A 169 1.96 -7.61 -12.47
CA PHE A 169 1.44 -6.30 -12.83
C PHE A 169 0.17 -6.40 -13.66
N LEU A 170 0.13 -7.28 -14.67
CA LEU A 170 -1.09 -7.51 -15.44
C LEU A 170 -2.25 -7.98 -14.54
N PHE A 171 -1.96 -8.86 -13.59
CA PHE A 171 -2.96 -9.37 -12.65
C PHE A 171 -3.46 -8.29 -11.71
N ILE A 172 -2.57 -7.46 -11.15
CA ILE A 172 -2.91 -6.30 -10.32
C ILE A 172 -3.84 -5.36 -11.12
N PHE A 173 -3.49 -5.00 -12.35
CA PHE A 173 -4.36 -4.15 -13.19
C PHE A 173 -5.74 -4.77 -13.48
N VAL A 174 -5.81 -6.10 -13.61
CA VAL A 174 -7.09 -6.79 -13.80
C VAL A 174 -7.91 -6.76 -12.53
N LEU A 175 -7.31 -7.03 -11.37
CA LEU A 175 -7.98 -7.00 -10.08
C LEU A 175 -8.49 -5.60 -9.74
N ASP A 176 -7.62 -4.59 -9.87
CA ASP A 176 -7.93 -3.16 -9.70
C ASP A 176 -9.12 -2.73 -10.57
N LYS A 177 -9.11 -3.11 -11.85
CA LYS A 177 -10.22 -2.82 -12.75
C LYS A 177 -11.51 -3.56 -12.38
N VAL A 178 -11.41 -4.77 -11.83
CA VAL A 178 -12.59 -5.52 -11.40
C VAL A 178 -13.22 -4.87 -10.17
N GLU A 179 -12.38 -4.37 -9.25
CA GLU A 179 -12.75 -3.61 -8.06
C GLU A 179 -13.45 -2.29 -8.43
N ASP A 180 -12.83 -1.49 -9.30
CA ASP A 180 -13.36 -0.20 -9.79
C ASP A 180 -14.75 -0.30 -10.43
N ASN A 181 -15.05 -1.42 -11.07
CA ASN A 181 -16.33 -1.61 -11.77
C ASN A 181 -17.46 -2.05 -10.82
N HIS A 182 -17.21 -2.15 -9.50
CA HIS A 182 -18.13 -2.65 -8.49
C HIS A 182 -18.83 -3.95 -8.93
N LEU A 183 -18.11 -4.82 -9.65
CA LEU A 183 -18.68 -5.98 -10.32
C LEU A 183 -19.33 -6.96 -9.33
N PHE A 184 -18.98 -6.84 -8.04
CA PHE A 184 -19.34 -7.75 -6.97
C PHE A 184 -20.52 -7.32 -6.07
N GLY A 185 -21.13 -6.15 -6.26
CA GLY A 185 -22.35 -5.78 -5.51
C GLY A 185 -22.21 -5.91 -3.98
N GLU A 186 -23.04 -6.74 -3.33
CA GLU A 186 -22.99 -7.00 -1.86
C GLU A 186 -21.73 -7.78 -1.40
N ASP A 187 -21.02 -8.43 -2.33
CA ASP A 187 -19.76 -9.13 -2.11
C ASP A 187 -18.53 -8.24 -2.38
N ALA A 188 -18.73 -6.94 -2.66
CA ALA A 188 -17.65 -6.01 -3.00
C ALA A 188 -16.60 -5.91 -1.89
N GLU A 189 -17.00 -5.81 -0.62
CA GLU A 189 -16.08 -5.72 0.52
C GLU A 189 -15.18 -6.96 0.65
N ILE A 190 -15.73 -8.16 0.40
CA ILE A 190 -14.94 -9.42 0.45
C ILE A 190 -13.95 -9.47 -0.71
N ALA A 191 -14.40 -9.05 -1.89
CA ALA A 191 -13.55 -9.01 -3.07
C ALA A 191 -12.42 -7.98 -2.92
N GLU A 192 -12.70 -6.83 -2.31
CA GLU A 192 -11.72 -5.77 -2.00
C GLU A 192 -10.65 -6.28 -1.03
N GLY A 193 -11.05 -6.80 0.14
CA GLY A 193 -10.08 -7.34 1.11
C GLY A 193 -9.27 -8.53 0.57
N ALA A 194 -9.88 -9.41 -0.23
CA ALA A 194 -9.16 -10.49 -0.90
C ALA A 194 -8.18 -9.95 -1.96
N THR A 195 -8.58 -8.94 -2.72
CA THR A 195 -7.77 -8.31 -3.75
C THR A 195 -6.54 -7.66 -3.14
N GLU A 196 -6.71 -6.87 -2.08
CA GLU A 196 -5.63 -6.22 -1.34
C GLU A 196 -4.59 -7.25 -0.86
N LYS A 197 -5.03 -8.32 -0.17
CA LYS A 197 -4.13 -9.36 0.33
C LYS A 197 -3.39 -10.08 -0.82
N ILE A 198 -4.06 -10.36 -1.94
CA ILE A 198 -3.43 -10.97 -3.11
C ILE A 198 -2.39 -10.02 -3.73
N ILE A 199 -2.69 -8.72 -3.82
CA ILE A 199 -1.75 -7.71 -4.33
C ILE A 199 -0.51 -7.67 -3.44
N THR A 200 -0.67 -7.64 -2.11
CA THR A 200 0.44 -7.72 -1.15
C THR A 200 1.25 -9.01 -1.34
N GLY A 201 0.57 -10.16 -1.46
CA GLY A 201 1.21 -11.44 -1.71
C GLY A 201 1.99 -11.49 -3.04
N LEU A 202 1.51 -10.83 -4.10
CA LEU A 202 2.20 -10.70 -5.38
C LEU A 202 3.36 -9.70 -5.31
N GLY A 203 3.25 -8.64 -4.51
CA GLY A 203 4.33 -7.70 -4.24
C GLY A 203 5.54 -8.40 -3.60
N ILE A 204 5.28 -9.20 -2.56
CA ILE A 204 6.32 -10.02 -1.90
C ILE A 204 6.94 -11.02 -2.87
N LEU A 205 6.11 -11.68 -3.69
CA LEU A 205 6.57 -12.61 -4.73
C LEU A 205 7.57 -11.95 -5.70
N ILE A 206 7.23 -10.75 -6.18
CA ILE A 206 8.12 -9.96 -7.04
C ILE A 206 9.41 -9.65 -6.30
N GLY A 207 9.32 -9.10 -5.08
CA GLY A 207 10.48 -8.75 -4.26
C GLY A 207 11.44 -9.92 -4.07
N PHE A 208 10.91 -11.07 -3.64
CA PHE A 208 11.71 -12.28 -3.43
C PHE A 208 12.33 -12.83 -4.72
N SER A 209 11.60 -12.76 -5.86
CA SER A 209 12.16 -13.18 -7.16
C SER A 209 13.37 -12.34 -7.58
N TRP A 210 13.34 -11.04 -7.30
CA TRP A 210 14.43 -10.13 -7.55
C TRP A 210 15.57 -10.32 -6.55
N GLU A 211 15.27 -10.52 -5.27
CA GLU A 211 16.27 -10.85 -4.24
C GLU A 211 17.12 -12.06 -4.65
N GLN A 212 16.48 -13.18 -5.03
CA GLN A 212 17.20 -14.36 -5.49
C GLN A 212 18.02 -14.12 -6.77
N SER A 213 17.50 -13.27 -7.67
CA SER A 213 18.21 -12.91 -8.90
C SER A 213 19.45 -12.07 -8.60
N PHE A 214 19.36 -11.13 -7.67
CA PHE A 214 20.48 -10.31 -7.22
C PHE A 214 21.54 -11.14 -6.51
N ASP A 215 21.15 -12.04 -5.60
CA ASP A 215 22.09 -12.91 -4.89
C ASP A 215 22.86 -13.80 -5.88
N THR A 216 22.15 -14.45 -6.81
CA THR A 216 22.77 -15.27 -7.86
C THR A 216 23.72 -14.44 -8.74
N ALA A 217 23.35 -13.19 -9.10
CA ALA A 217 24.17 -12.33 -9.93
C ALA A 217 25.44 -11.87 -9.19
N VAL A 218 25.32 -11.51 -7.92
CA VAL A 218 26.47 -11.16 -7.06
C VAL A 218 27.42 -12.34 -6.94
N ASP A 219 26.90 -13.56 -6.81
CA ASP A 219 27.69 -14.79 -6.74
C ASP A 219 28.50 -15.02 -8.01
N VAL A 220 27.86 -14.93 -9.18
CA VAL A 220 28.53 -15.08 -10.48
C VAL A 220 29.62 -14.01 -10.67
N VAL A 221 29.35 -12.75 -10.32
CA VAL A 221 30.35 -11.68 -10.42
C VAL A 221 31.51 -11.91 -9.46
N ALA A 222 31.23 -12.29 -8.21
CA ALA A 222 32.25 -12.57 -7.21
C ALA A 222 33.15 -13.75 -7.61
N GLU A 223 32.58 -14.79 -8.22
CA GLU A 223 33.33 -15.91 -8.78
C GLU A 223 34.20 -15.50 -9.98
N GLY A 224 33.70 -14.63 -10.86
CA GLY A 224 34.48 -14.08 -11.97
C GLY A 224 35.69 -13.26 -11.51
N LEU A 225 35.57 -12.57 -10.36
CA LEU A 225 36.63 -11.76 -9.75
C LEU A 225 37.56 -12.56 -8.82
N ARG A 226 37.44 -13.89 -8.77
CA ARG A 226 38.22 -14.75 -7.87
C ARG A 226 39.74 -14.62 -8.02
N HIS A 227 40.20 -14.19 -9.20
CA HIS A 227 41.62 -13.96 -9.48
C HIS A 227 42.17 -12.68 -8.84
N LEU A 228 41.31 -11.70 -8.52
CA LEU A 228 41.69 -10.44 -7.88
C LEU A 228 41.50 -10.48 -6.36
N ALA A 229 40.42 -11.10 -5.89
CA ALA A 229 40.09 -11.17 -4.47
C ALA A 229 39.30 -12.44 -4.13
N PRO A 230 39.33 -12.89 -2.86
CA PRO A 230 38.43 -13.95 -2.38
C PRO A 230 36.97 -13.56 -2.65
N PRO A 231 36.11 -14.50 -3.12
CA PRO A 231 34.71 -14.18 -3.45
C PRO A 231 33.94 -13.53 -2.31
N THR A 232 34.17 -13.96 -1.07
CA THR A 232 33.56 -13.36 0.14
C THR A 232 33.88 -11.88 0.29
N PHE A 233 35.11 -11.46 -0.03
CA PHE A 233 35.50 -10.05 0.01
C PHE A 233 34.83 -9.26 -1.12
N SER A 234 34.79 -9.82 -2.32
CA SER A 234 34.10 -9.21 -3.47
C SER A 234 32.61 -9.01 -3.19
N LYS A 235 31.93 -10.03 -2.64
CA LYS A 235 30.52 -9.94 -2.21
C LYS A 235 30.33 -8.81 -1.19
N MET A 236 31.15 -8.76 -0.14
CA MET A 236 31.07 -7.73 0.89
C MET A 236 31.22 -6.31 0.31
N VAL A 237 32.22 -6.09 -0.56
CA VAL A 237 32.43 -4.79 -1.21
C VAL A 237 31.23 -4.42 -2.09
N MET A 238 30.69 -5.37 -2.86
CA MET A 238 29.49 -5.14 -3.66
C MET A 238 28.28 -4.79 -2.80
N SER A 239 28.04 -5.50 -1.70
CA SER A 239 26.96 -5.19 -0.76
C SER A 239 27.10 -3.79 -0.17
N ILE A 240 28.30 -3.38 0.24
CA ILE A 240 28.55 -2.01 0.75
C ILE A 240 28.24 -0.97 -0.33
N CYS A 241 28.73 -1.18 -1.56
CA CYS A 241 28.46 -0.28 -2.69
C CYS A 241 26.96 -0.18 -2.99
N LEU A 242 26.24 -1.31 -2.97
CA LEU A 242 24.79 -1.34 -3.19
C LEU A 242 24.06 -0.55 -2.10
N VAL A 243 24.38 -0.76 -0.82
CA VAL A 243 23.75 -0.01 0.29
C VAL A 243 24.04 1.48 0.16
N MET A 244 25.28 1.86 -0.13
CA MET A 244 25.69 3.26 -0.32
C MET A 244 24.93 3.97 -1.45
N ILE A 245 24.43 3.24 -2.45
CA ILE A 245 23.68 3.79 -3.58
C ILE A 245 22.17 3.73 -3.31
N VAL A 246 21.66 2.58 -2.89
CA VAL A 246 20.23 2.31 -2.77
C VAL A 246 19.62 2.95 -1.52
N PHE A 247 20.31 2.90 -0.37
CA PHE A 247 19.76 3.42 0.88
C PHE A 247 19.50 4.94 0.85
N PRO A 248 20.42 5.79 0.35
CA PRO A 248 20.11 7.21 0.19
C PRO A 248 18.95 7.46 -0.77
N ALA A 249 18.88 6.73 -1.88
CA ALA A 249 17.79 6.88 -2.85
C ALA A 249 16.44 6.51 -2.23
N TRP A 250 16.36 5.40 -1.50
CA TRP A 250 15.16 5.01 -0.77
C TRP A 250 14.75 6.06 0.27
N ARG A 251 15.69 6.54 1.10
CA ARG A 251 15.38 7.49 2.16
C ARG A 251 14.97 8.87 1.67
N PHE A 252 15.54 9.36 0.57
CA PHE A 252 15.24 10.71 0.06
C PHE A 252 14.08 10.75 -0.93
N TYR A 253 13.79 9.66 -1.64
CA TYR A 253 12.77 9.65 -2.70
C TYR A 253 11.62 8.68 -2.42
N ILE A 254 11.90 7.43 -2.06
CA ILE A 254 10.85 6.41 -1.93
C ILE A 254 10.05 6.61 -0.64
N LEU A 255 10.74 6.73 0.50
CA LEU A 255 10.11 6.85 1.82
C LEU A 255 9.21 8.10 1.94
N PRO A 256 9.62 9.31 1.50
CA PRO A 256 8.72 10.46 1.58
C PRO A 256 7.49 10.33 0.68
N THR A 257 7.63 9.74 -0.50
CA THR A 257 6.51 9.52 -1.42
C THR A 257 5.52 8.48 -0.88
N GLU A 258 6.02 7.38 -0.32
CA GLU A 258 5.18 6.36 0.31
C GLU A 258 4.41 6.94 1.51
N ARG A 259 5.07 7.72 2.37
CA ARG A 259 4.41 8.41 3.48
C ARG A 259 3.35 9.42 3.02
N GLU A 260 3.60 10.17 1.95
CA GLU A 260 2.61 11.10 1.41
C GLU A 260 1.38 10.35 0.87
N ILE A 261 1.57 9.22 0.18
CA ILE A 261 0.47 8.37 -0.31
C ILE A 261 -0.31 7.74 0.86
N SER A 262 0.40 7.18 1.85
CA SER A 262 -0.21 6.58 3.06
C SER A 262 -1.00 7.61 3.86
N GLU A 263 -0.47 8.82 4.02
CA GLU A 263 -1.20 9.92 4.63
C GLU A 263 -2.44 10.26 3.79
N GLU A 264 -2.34 10.39 2.46
CA GLU A 264 -3.48 10.68 1.57
C GLU A 264 -4.63 9.65 1.65
N THR A 265 -4.34 8.39 1.93
CA THR A 265 -5.36 7.35 2.13
C THR A 265 -6.14 7.51 3.45
N THR A 266 -5.62 8.23 4.44
CA THR A 266 -6.37 8.56 5.67
C THR A 266 -7.35 9.71 5.44
N GLU A 267 -8.47 9.76 6.17
CA GLU A 267 -9.43 10.88 6.06
C GLU A 267 -8.75 12.24 6.36
N GLU A 268 -7.87 12.29 7.36
CA GLU A 268 -7.14 13.50 7.72
C GLU A 268 -6.13 13.93 6.65
N GLY A 269 -5.41 12.98 6.04
CA GLY A 269 -4.48 13.29 4.97
C GLY A 269 -5.18 13.67 3.68
N ALA A 270 -6.31 13.04 3.33
CA ALA A 270 -7.17 13.48 2.23
C ALA A 270 -7.67 14.92 2.43
N GLU A 271 -8.00 15.31 3.66
CA GLU A 271 -8.37 16.68 4.00
C GLU A 271 -7.17 17.65 3.90
N LYS A 272 -5.99 17.27 4.42
CA LYS A 272 -4.74 18.01 4.24
C LYS A 272 -4.38 18.20 2.77
N ALA A 273 -4.52 17.16 1.94
CA ALA A 273 -4.24 17.21 0.51
C ALA A 273 -5.18 18.20 -0.20
N ARG A 274 -6.47 18.17 0.11
CA ARG A 274 -7.44 19.17 -0.38
C ARG A 274 -7.05 20.59 0.03
N LEU A 275 -6.66 20.80 1.29
CA LEU A 275 -6.19 22.11 1.77
C LEU A 275 -4.93 22.59 1.06
N LYS A 276 -3.95 21.69 0.84
CA LYS A 276 -2.71 21.94 0.11
C LYS A 276 -3.01 22.34 -1.34
N GLU A 277 -3.94 21.63 -1.99
CA GLU A 277 -4.38 21.96 -3.34
C GLU A 277 -5.09 23.32 -3.41
N TYR A 278 -5.99 23.65 -2.48
CA TYR A 278 -6.59 24.98 -2.40
C TYR A 278 -5.55 26.09 -2.19
N ALA A 279 -4.53 25.84 -1.37
CA ALA A 279 -3.44 26.78 -1.15
C ALA A 279 -2.59 26.95 -2.41
N ARG A 280 -2.31 25.87 -3.16
CA ARG A 280 -1.60 25.90 -4.44
C ARG A 280 -2.37 26.69 -5.50
N GLN A 281 -3.67 26.43 -5.65
CA GLN A 281 -4.53 27.17 -6.58
C GLN A 281 -4.55 28.67 -6.25
N HIS A 282 -4.66 29.02 -4.98
CA HIS A 282 -4.57 30.42 -4.54
C HIS A 282 -3.20 31.03 -4.86
N PHE A 283 -2.11 30.30 -4.62
CA PHE A 283 -0.76 30.76 -4.94
C PHE A 283 -0.58 31.00 -6.45
N GLU A 284 -1.08 30.10 -7.30
CA GLU A 284 -1.03 30.26 -8.75
C GLU A 284 -1.79 31.52 -9.21
N LEU A 285 -3.01 31.73 -8.69
CA LEU A 285 -3.80 32.95 -8.96
C LEU A 285 -3.07 34.21 -8.50
N PHE A 286 -2.36 34.14 -7.37
CA PHE A 286 -1.60 35.26 -6.79
C PHE A 286 -0.36 35.63 -7.62
N VAL A 287 0.32 34.65 -8.21
CA VAL A 287 1.53 34.88 -9.03
C VAL A 287 1.17 35.33 -10.45
N HIS A 288 0.02 34.93 -10.97
CA HIS A 288 -0.37 35.23 -12.35
C HIS A 288 -0.78 36.70 -12.52
N HIS A 289 -0.01 37.48 -13.29
CA HIS A 289 -0.22 38.93 -13.45
C HIS A 289 -1.56 39.31 -14.13
N ALA A 290 -2.21 38.36 -14.81
CA ALA A 290 -3.47 38.59 -15.51
C ALA A 290 -4.73 38.32 -14.65
N THR A 291 -4.56 37.91 -13.39
CA THR A 291 -5.70 37.62 -12.51
C THR A 291 -6.39 38.91 -12.07
N ASP A 292 -7.71 38.97 -12.19
CA ASP A 292 -8.51 40.08 -11.67
C ASP A 292 -8.48 40.11 -10.13
N GLU A 293 -8.41 41.29 -9.52
CA GLU A 293 -8.37 41.40 -8.06
C GLU A 293 -9.63 40.81 -7.38
N ASN A 294 -10.82 40.89 -8.00
CA ASN A 294 -12.01 40.27 -7.42
C ASN A 294 -11.89 38.74 -7.39
N ASP A 295 -11.29 38.15 -8.42
CA ASP A 295 -11.11 36.70 -8.48
C ASP A 295 -10.09 36.24 -7.42
N LEU A 296 -9.04 37.05 -7.20
CA LEU A 296 -8.06 36.82 -6.13
C LEU A 296 -8.71 36.91 -4.74
N ASP A 297 -9.49 37.96 -4.47
CA ASP A 297 -10.23 38.13 -3.22
C ASP A 297 -11.21 36.98 -2.97
N ARG A 298 -11.91 36.56 -4.02
CA ARG A 298 -12.84 35.43 -3.94
C ARG A 298 -12.11 34.12 -3.63
N ALA A 299 -10.98 33.86 -4.29
CA ALA A 299 -10.14 32.69 -4.01
C ALA A 299 -9.62 32.72 -2.57
N HIS A 300 -9.21 33.88 -2.07
CA HIS A 300 -8.75 34.06 -0.70
C HIS A 300 -9.84 33.76 0.34
N LEU A 301 -11.07 34.23 0.09
CA LEU A 301 -12.23 33.93 0.93
C LEU A 301 -12.61 32.46 0.91
N LEU A 302 -12.52 31.80 -0.25
CA LEU A 302 -12.75 30.36 -0.39
C LEU A 302 -11.71 29.56 0.41
N MET A 303 -10.43 29.89 0.28
CA MET A 303 -9.35 29.26 1.06
C MET A 303 -9.60 29.39 2.58
N LYS A 304 -9.99 30.58 3.06
CA LYS A 304 -10.38 30.80 4.46
C LYS A 304 -11.58 29.97 4.87
N ARG A 305 -12.56 29.75 3.98
CA ARG A 305 -13.72 28.91 4.24
C ARG A 305 -13.35 27.43 4.34
N HIS A 306 -12.51 26.93 3.43
CA HIS A 306 -12.02 25.55 3.46
C HIS A 306 -11.24 25.27 4.74
N ARG A 307 -10.31 26.16 5.13
CA ARG A 307 -9.60 26.07 6.41
C ARG A 307 -10.55 26.00 7.61
N ARG A 308 -11.60 26.84 7.61
CA ARG A 308 -12.57 26.85 8.72
C ARG A 308 -13.38 25.58 8.79
N ALA A 309 -13.81 25.05 7.64
CA ALA A 309 -14.53 23.78 7.58
C ALA A 309 -13.66 22.64 8.14
N ALA A 310 -12.40 22.57 7.72
CA ALA A 310 -11.47 21.53 8.16
C ALA A 310 -11.17 21.56 9.66
N HIS A 311 -10.94 22.75 10.24
CA HIS A 311 -10.68 22.87 11.67
C HIS A 311 -11.94 23.04 12.52
N GLY A 312 -13.14 22.80 11.98
CA GLY A 312 -14.41 23.00 12.71
C GLY A 312 -14.62 24.44 13.23
N LEU A 313 -13.92 25.43 12.68
CA LEU A 313 -13.94 26.81 13.15
C LEU A 313 -15.22 27.50 12.65
N LYS A 314 -16.00 28.03 13.59
CA LYS A 314 -17.17 28.84 13.24
C LYS A 314 -16.73 30.10 12.51
N HIS A 315 -17.50 30.49 11.49
CA HIS A 315 -17.30 31.79 10.85
C HIS A 315 -17.43 32.87 11.93
N PRO A 316 -16.50 33.84 12.03
CA PRO A 316 -16.54 34.89 13.05
C PRO A 316 -17.76 35.84 12.95
N GLY A 317 -18.73 35.55 12.08
CA GLY A 317 -19.86 36.41 11.75
C GLY A 317 -21.13 36.22 12.59
N SER A 318 -21.19 35.27 13.52
CA SER A 318 -22.43 35.07 14.29
C SER A 318 -22.64 36.11 15.40
N HIS A 319 -21.62 36.90 15.78
CA HIS A 319 -21.70 37.93 16.82
C HIS A 319 -20.81 39.16 16.58
N LEU A 320 -20.60 39.58 15.32
CA LEU A 320 -20.00 40.89 15.08
C LEU A 320 -21.10 41.97 15.17
N PRO A 321 -21.03 42.91 16.14
CA PRO A 321 -21.97 44.02 16.19
C PRO A 321 -21.81 44.85 14.91
N GLN A 322 -22.90 45.03 14.16
CA GLN A 322 -23.07 45.91 13.00
C GLN A 322 -21.78 46.17 12.20
N LEU A 323 -21.47 45.27 11.25
CA LEU A 323 -20.41 45.52 10.27
C LEU A 323 -20.69 46.84 9.54
N LYS A 324 -19.81 47.81 9.71
CA LYS A 324 -19.85 49.10 9.01
C LYS A 324 -19.22 48.93 7.63
N HIS A 325 -19.97 49.24 6.58
CA HIS A 325 -19.43 49.25 5.24
C HIS A 325 -18.76 50.61 5.00
N LEU A 326 -17.47 50.61 4.66
CA LEU A 326 -16.71 51.82 4.40
C LEU A 326 -16.26 51.81 2.94
N MET A 327 -16.45 52.92 2.23
CA MET A 327 -15.97 53.13 0.87
C MET A 327 -14.92 54.24 0.88
N VAL A 328 -13.79 53.98 0.22
CA VAL A 328 -12.74 54.98 0.07
C VAL A 328 -13.05 55.83 -1.15
N THR A 329 -13.19 57.14 -0.94
CA THR A 329 -13.36 58.13 -2.01
C THR A 329 -12.20 59.11 -2.03
N SER A 330 -12.08 59.91 -3.08
CA SER A 330 -11.10 61.00 -3.17
C SER A 330 -11.25 62.04 -2.05
N GLY A 331 -12.38 62.08 -1.35
CA GLY A 331 -12.63 62.94 -0.18
C GLY A 331 -12.38 62.28 1.18
N GLY A 332 -11.95 61.01 1.22
CA GLY A 332 -11.72 60.25 2.46
C GLY A 332 -12.53 58.96 2.56
N ILE A 333 -12.47 58.31 3.72
CA ILE A 333 -13.20 57.09 4.03
C ILE A 333 -14.61 57.48 4.50
N MET A 334 -15.64 57.07 3.75
CA MET A 334 -17.04 57.32 4.09
C MET A 334 -17.77 56.02 4.43
N GLU A 335 -18.62 56.06 5.47
CA GLU A 335 -19.52 54.95 5.78
C GLU A 335 -20.64 54.93 4.75
N VAL A 336 -20.87 53.76 4.16
CA VAL A 336 -21.90 53.51 3.16
C VAL A 336 -22.89 52.52 3.75
N ASP A 337 -24.15 52.62 3.35
CA ASP A 337 -25.13 51.62 3.72
C ASP A 337 -24.70 50.25 3.20
N ALA A 338 -24.98 49.21 3.99
CA ALA A 338 -24.77 47.84 3.56
C ALA A 338 -25.43 47.67 2.19
N PRO A 339 -24.74 47.09 1.19
CA PRO A 339 -25.38 46.79 -0.08
C PRO A 339 -26.64 46.00 0.24
N GLU A 340 -27.81 46.48 -0.24
CA GLU A 340 -29.05 45.76 -0.07
C GLU A 340 -28.76 44.31 -0.45
N GLU A 341 -28.94 43.37 0.50
CA GLU A 341 -28.85 41.97 0.17
C GLU A 341 -29.83 41.79 -0.99
N HIS A 342 -29.28 41.67 -2.21
CA HIS A 342 -30.06 41.24 -3.33
C HIS A 342 -30.62 39.92 -2.84
N ARG A 343 -31.92 39.92 -2.50
CA ARG A 343 -32.68 38.75 -2.10
C ARG A 343 -32.45 37.75 -3.23
N SER A 344 -31.42 36.94 -3.08
CA SER A 344 -31.19 35.83 -3.98
C SER A 344 -32.47 35.04 -3.83
N ASP A 345 -33.08 34.79 -4.97
CA ASP A 345 -34.38 34.18 -5.17
C ASP A 345 -34.38 32.70 -4.73
N LYS A 346 -33.94 32.46 -3.49
CA LYS A 346 -33.82 31.17 -2.81
C LYS A 346 -35.19 30.67 -2.34
N GLY A 347 -36.22 31.52 -2.39
CA GLY A 347 -37.61 31.16 -2.15
C GLY A 347 -38.29 30.46 -3.33
N GLU A 348 -38.12 30.95 -4.56
CA GLU A 348 -38.80 30.36 -5.73
C GLU A 348 -38.02 29.21 -6.40
N LYS A 349 -36.68 29.18 -6.31
CA LYS A 349 -35.91 28.04 -6.86
C LYS A 349 -36.04 26.74 -6.06
N LYS A 350 -36.49 26.77 -4.80
CA LYS A 350 -36.69 25.56 -3.98
C LYS A 350 -37.90 24.73 -4.43
N LYS A 351 -38.92 25.35 -5.05
CA LYS A 351 -40.06 24.62 -5.65
C LYS A 351 -39.78 24.07 -7.05
N LYS A 352 -38.85 24.67 -7.82
CA LYS A 352 -38.45 24.15 -9.15
C LYS A 352 -37.26 23.17 -9.10
N LYS A 353 -36.37 23.23 -8.10
CA LYS A 353 -35.24 22.27 -8.00
C LYS A 353 -35.68 20.84 -7.62
N ASN A 354 -36.76 20.66 -6.87
CA ASN A 354 -37.26 19.30 -6.57
C ASN A 354 -37.91 18.58 -7.76
N ALA A 355 -38.12 19.26 -8.90
CA ALA A 355 -38.62 18.64 -10.12
C ALA A 355 -37.54 18.44 -11.21
N GLY A 356 -36.32 18.97 -11.03
CA GLY A 356 -35.26 18.94 -12.04
C GLY A 356 -33.96 18.25 -11.62
N HIS A 357 -33.83 17.78 -10.38
CA HIS A 357 -32.58 17.25 -9.82
C HIS A 357 -32.27 15.79 -10.21
N LYS A 358 -32.58 15.39 -11.45
CA LYS A 358 -32.30 14.03 -11.92
C LYS A 358 -31.55 13.92 -13.25
N LYS A 359 -31.04 15.00 -13.87
CA LYS A 359 -30.35 14.84 -15.17
C LYS A 359 -29.03 15.57 -15.48
N ASP A 360 -28.59 16.63 -14.81
CA ASP A 360 -27.41 17.38 -15.30
C ASP A 360 -26.34 17.61 -14.23
N LEU A 361 -25.59 16.55 -13.91
CA LEU A 361 -24.27 16.62 -13.25
C LEU A 361 -23.35 15.56 -13.88
N SER A 362 -23.27 15.61 -15.21
CA SER A 362 -22.12 15.18 -15.99
C SER A 362 -21.75 16.37 -16.88
N VAL A 363 -20.44 16.56 -17.13
CA VAL A 363 -19.83 17.63 -17.94
C VAL A 363 -19.46 18.92 -17.19
N SER A 364 -18.26 18.92 -16.59
CA SER A 364 -17.18 19.91 -16.88
C SER A 364 -16.01 19.73 -15.91
N LEU A 365 -15.31 18.61 -16.07
CA LEU A 365 -13.86 18.55 -15.94
C LEU A 365 -13.28 18.77 -17.35
N LEU A 366 -12.07 19.33 -17.40
CA LEU A 366 -11.28 19.75 -18.57
C LEU A 366 -11.48 21.21 -19.00
N GLY A 367 -10.67 22.07 -18.39
CA GLY A 367 -9.64 22.78 -19.15
C GLY A 367 -8.30 22.20 -18.75
#